data_AF-A0A085FCN1-F1
#
_entry.id   AF-A0A085FCN1-F1
#
_cell.length_a   1.000
_cell.length_b   1.000
_cell.length_c   1.000
_cell.angle_alpha   90.00
_cell.angle_beta   90.00
_cell.angle_gamma   90.00
#
_symmetry.space_group_name_H-M   'P 1'
#
loop_
_entity.id
_entity.type
_entity.pdbx_description
1 polymer ?
#
loop_
_entity_poly.entity_id
_entity_poly.type
_entity_poly.pdbx_seq_one_letter_code
_entity_poly.pdbx_strand_id
1 'polypeptide(L)' 'MAGNLHVRNLDDDLIVKLKMRAARHGRSAEAEHREILRQVLQNETEPDFEGLAADLRKLTASRKQTPSEELMREGRDER' A
#
# COMPACT_ATOMS: atom_id res chain seq x y z
N MET A 1 -7.14 -10.28 -15.40
CA MET A 1 -6.82 -11.72 -15.26
C MET A 1 -7.38 -12.20 -13.93
N ALA A 2 -8.17 -13.27 -13.91
CA ALA A 2 -8.65 -13.86 -12.65
C ALA A 2 -7.61 -14.87 -12.14
N GLY A 3 -7.16 -14.72 -10.89
CA GLY A 3 -6.27 -15.65 -10.21
C GLY A 3 -7.02 -16.47 -9.15
N ASN A 4 -6.48 -17.63 -8.78
CA ASN A 4 -6.97 -18.44 -7.67
C ASN A 4 -5.91 -18.44 -6.54
N LEU A 5 -6.35 -18.25 -5.30
CA LEU A 5 -5.52 -18.25 -4.10
C LEU A 5 -5.98 -19.39 -3.19
N HIS A 6 -5.06 -20.30 -2.86
CA HIS A 6 -5.32 -21.38 -1.93
C HIS A 6 -4.47 -21.19 -0.66
N VAL A 7 -5.14 -21.07 0.48
CA VAL A 7 -4.49 -20.91 1.79
C VAL A 7 -4.43 -22.26 2.48
N ARG A 8 -3.23 -22.70 2.86
CA ARG A 8 -2.98 -23.97 3.55
C ARG A 8 -2.72 -23.73 5.04
N ASN A 9 -2.91 -24.79 5.85
CA ASN A 9 -2.63 -24.79 7.28
C ASN A 9 -3.34 -23.68 8.05
N LEU A 10 -4.64 -23.52 7.81
CA LEU A 10 -5.47 -22.55 8.51
C LEU A 10 -6.07 -23.18 9.76
N ASP A 11 -6.05 -22.47 10.89
CA ASP A 11 -6.65 -22.96 12.13
C ASP A 11 -8.15 -23.20 11.97
N ASP A 12 -8.64 -24.32 12.52
CA ASP A 12 -10.06 -24.70 12.43
C ASP A 12 -10.98 -23.64 13.03
N ASP A 13 -10.57 -23.02 14.14
CA ASP A 13 -11.29 -21.91 14.78
C ASP A 13 -11.47 -20.72 13.84
N LEU A 14 -10.46 -20.45 13.00
CA LEU A 14 -10.52 -19.35 12.04
C LEU A 14 -11.47 -19.68 10.88
N ILE A 15 -11.47 -20.93 10.43
CA ILE A 15 -12.44 -21.43 9.42
C ILE A 15 -13.87 -21.30 9.94
N VAL A 16 -14.13 -21.67 11.20
CA VAL A 16 -15.45 -21.55 11.83
C VAL A 16 -15.88 -20.08 11.90
N LYS A 17 -15.01 -19.19 12.39
CA LYS A 17 -15.30 -17.74 12.46
C LYS A 17 -15.60 -17.15 11.09
N LEU A 18 -14.84 -17.53 10.06
CA LEU A 18 -15.06 -17.07 8.69
C LEU A 18 -16.43 -17.52 8.16
N LYS A 19 -16.80 -18.80 8.36
CA LYS A 19 -18.10 -19.34 7.95
C LYS A 19 -19.26 -18.65 8.66
N MET A 20 -19.16 -18.41 9.97
CA MET A 20 -20.17 -17.69 10.73
C MET A 20 -20.35 -16.25 10.23
N ARG A 21 -19.25 -15.55 9.94
CA ARG A 21 -19.27 -14.20 9.37
C ARG A 21 -19.89 -14.19 7.97
N ALA A 22 -19.53 -15.15 7.12
CA ALA A 22 -20.09 -15.31 5.79
C ALA A 22 -21.61 -15.52 5.83
N ALA A 23 -22.09 -16.39 6.72
CA ALA A 23 -23.52 -16.63 6.93
C ALA A 23 -24.26 -15.35 7.37
N ARG A 24 -23.68 -14.57 8.29
CA ARG A 24 -24.24 -13.28 8.73
C ARG A 24 -24.39 -12.29 7.58
N HIS A 25 -23.46 -12.30 6.63
CA HIS A 25 -23.49 -11.43 5.45
C HIS A 25 -24.22 -12.04 4.25
N GLY A 26 -24.84 -13.22 4.39
CA GLY A 26 -25.60 -13.87 3.33
C GLY A 26 -24.76 -14.29 2.12
N ARG A 27 -23.49 -14.64 2.33
CA ARG A 27 -22.55 -15.02 1.24
C ARG A 27 -21.76 -16.27 1.56
N SER A 28 -21.11 -16.84 0.54
CA SER A 28 -20.24 -18.01 0.71
C SER A 28 -18.96 -17.64 1.49
N ALA A 29 -18.32 -18.64 2.10
CA ALA A 29 -17.05 -18.43 2.80
C ALA A 29 -15.94 -17.90 1.87
N GLU A 30 -15.92 -18.33 0.61
CA GLU A 30 -15.00 -17.80 -0.41
C GLU A 30 -15.30 -16.33 -0.73
N ALA A 31 -16.58 -15.96 -0.86
CA ALA A 31 -16.98 -14.57 -1.10
C ALA A 31 -16.64 -13.66 0.08
N GLU A 32 -16.83 -14.13 1.32
CA GLU A 32 -16.40 -13.44 2.53
C GLU A 32 -14.88 -13.27 2.57
N HIS A 33 -14.13 -14.34 2.28
CA HIS A 33 -12.67 -14.29 2.22
C HIS A 33 -12.17 -13.26 1.22
N ARG A 34 -12.74 -13.25 0.00
CA ARG A 34 -12.40 -12.28 -1.04
C ARG A 34 -12.70 -10.85 -0.62
N GLU A 35 -13.81 -10.64 0.08
CA GLU A 35 -14.15 -9.31 0.57
C GLU A 35 -13.19 -8.85 1.67
N ILE A 36 -12.83 -9.72 2.61
CA ILE A 36 -11.85 -9.36 3.66
C ILE A 36 -10.52 -8.94 3.00
N LEU A 37 -10.03 -9.70 2.02
CA LEU A 37 -8.82 -9.35 1.28
C LEU A 37 -8.97 -8.00 0.58
N ARG A 38 -10.11 -7.75 -0.08
CA ARG A 38 -10.38 -6.47 -0.75
C ARG A 38 -10.36 -5.32 0.26
N GLN A 39 -11.07 -5.45 1.38
CA GLN A 39 -11.16 -4.40 2.39
C GLN A 39 -9.81 -4.04 3.00
N VAL A 40 -8.97 -5.05 3.28
CA VAL A 40 -7.64 -4.82 3.85
C VAL A 40 -6.72 -4.16 2.82
N LEU A 41 -6.66 -4.70 1.60
CA LEU A 41 -5.74 -4.22 0.57
C LEU A 41 -6.18 -2.90 -0.09
N GLN A 42 -7.47 -2.54 -0.07
CA GLN A 42 -7.92 -1.22 -0.51
C GLN A 42 -7.51 -0.11 0.46
N ASN A 43 -7.43 -0.42 1.75
CA ASN A 43 -6.97 0.54 2.77
C ASN A 43 -5.44 0.68 2.79
N GLU A 44 -4.71 -0.22 2.15
CA GLU A 44 -3.30 -0.04 1.79
C GLU A 44 -3.18 0.81 0.51
N THR A 45 -3.91 1.93 0.45
CA THR A 45 -3.65 2.92 -0.59
C THR A 45 -2.26 3.49 -0.32
N GLU A 46 -1.29 3.19 -1.19
CA GLU A 46 -0.02 3.92 -1.21
C GLU A 46 -0.33 5.42 -1.15
N PRO A 47 0.41 6.21 -0.35
CA PRO A 47 0.19 7.64 -0.30
C PRO A 47 0.18 8.17 -1.73
N ASP A 48 -0.84 8.96 -2.07
CA ASP A 48 -0.85 9.60 -3.38
C ASP A 48 0.43 10.43 -3.55
N PHE A 49 0.76 10.74 -4.80
CA PHE A 49 1.99 11.47 -5.10
C PHE A 49 2.13 12.76 -4.28
N GLU A 50 1.02 13.45 -3.99
CA GLU A 50 1.04 14.71 -3.24
C GLU A 50 1.38 14.47 -1.76
N GLY A 51 0.80 13.43 -1.14
CA GLY A 51 1.11 13.01 0.22
C GLY A 51 2.58 12.62 0.37
N LEU A 52 3.08 11.79 -0.55
CA LEU A 52 4.48 11.38 -0.57
C LEU A 52 5.42 12.58 -0.77
N ALA A 53 5.10 13.49 -1.70
CA ALA A 53 5.88 14.69 -1.95
C ALA A 53 5.88 15.63 -0.73
N ALA A 54 4.74 15.80 -0.05
CA ALA A 54 4.65 16.59 1.17
C ALA A 54 5.55 16.04 2.29
N ASP A 55 5.60 14.72 2.46
CA ASP A 55 6.46 14.10 3.46
C ASP A 55 7.95 14.21 3.09
N LEU A 56 8.32 14.08 1.82
CA LEU A 56 9.68 14.34 1.35
C LEU A 56 10.12 15.79 1.60
N ARG A 57 9.22 16.77 1.38
CA ARG A 57 9.49 18.19 1.69
C ARG A 57 9.73 18.40 3.18
N LYS A 58 8.94 17.75 4.06
CA LYS A 58 9.16 17.80 5.52
C LYS A 58 10.52 17.22 5.91
N LEU A 59 10.86 16.05 5.40
CA LEU A 59 12.13 15.37 5.70
C LEU A 59 13.35 16.18 5.26
N THR A 60 13.21 16.97 4.20
CA THR A 60 14.29 17.81 3.65
C THR A 60 14.21 19.27 4.05
N ALA A 61 13.24 19.66 4.90
CA ALA A 61 12.98 21.06 5.27
C ALA A 61 14.16 21.76 5.95
N SER A 62 15.02 20.99 6.65
CA SER A 62 16.21 21.54 7.32
C SER A 62 17.45 21.61 6.41
N ARG A 63 17.36 21.12 5.17
CA ARG A 63 18.48 21.11 4.22
C ARG A 63 18.38 22.31 3.30
N LYS A 64 19.44 23.12 3.22
CA LYS A 64 19.57 24.11 2.15
C LYS A 64 19.69 23.36 0.82
N GLN A 65 18.70 23.51 -0.04
CA GLN A 65 18.72 22.96 -1.40
C GLN A 65 19.43 23.95 -2.32
N THR A 66 20.35 23.44 -3.15
CA THR A 66 20.97 24.22 -4.22
C THR A 66 20.29 23.83 -5.52
N PRO A 67 19.76 24.79 -6.29
CA PRO A 67 19.26 24.55 -7.63
C PRO A 67 20.32 23.84 -8.49
N SER A 68 19.93 22.81 -9.25
CA SER A 68 20.89 21.94 -9.92
C SER A 68 21.63 22.64 -11.06
N GLU A 69 21.07 23.72 -11.58
CA GLU A 69 21.60 24.53 -12.66
C GLU A 69 22.80 25.36 -12.18
N GLU A 70 22.84 25.74 -10.89
CA GLU A 70 24.01 26.36 -10.26
C GLU A 70 25.17 25.36 -10.21
N LEU A 71 24.94 24.14 -9.71
CA LEU A 71 25.95 23.08 -9.64
C LEU A 71 26.47 22.70 -11.03
N MET A 72 25.58 22.65 -12.03
CA MET A 72 25.97 22.37 -13.41
C MET A 72 26.80 23.50 -14.03
N ARG A 73 26.62 24.76 -13.59
CA ARG A 73 27.44 25.89 -14.04
C ARG A 73 28.83 25.83 -13.40
N GLU A 74 28.90 25.62 -12.09
CA GLU A 74 30.19 25.46 -11.37
C GLU A 74 31.06 24.38 -12.03
N GLY A 75 30.50 23.20 -12.30
CA GLY A 75 31.25 22.11 -12.96
C GLY A 75 31.63 22.37 -14.41
N ARG A 76 31.02 23.36 -15.09
CA ARG A 76 31.47 23.82 -16.43
C ARG A 76 32.62 24.81 -16.31
N ASP A 77 32.56 25.70 -15.33
CA ASP A 77 33.56 26.75 -15.11
C ASP A 77 34.88 26.19 -14.53
N GLU A 78 34.84 24.99 -13.93
CA GLU A 78 36.01 24.25 -13.43
C GLU A 78 36.82 23.48 -14.50
N ARG A 79 36.37 23.48 -15.77
CA ARG A 79 37.06 22.82 -16.89
C ARG A 79 37.94 23.76 -17.69
#